data_AF-A0A7G9YGC7-F1
#
_entry.id   AF-A0A7G9YGC7-F1
#
_cell.length_a   1.000
_cell.length_b   1.000
_cell.length_c   1.000
_cell.angle_alpha   90.00
_cell.angle_beta   90.00
_cell.angle_gamma   90.00
#
_symmetry.space_group_name_H-M   'P 1'
#
loop_
_entity.id
_entity.type
_entity.pdbx_description
1 polymer ?
#
loop_
_entity_poly.entity_id
_entity_poly.type
_entity_poly.pdbx_seq_one_letter_code
_entity_poly.pdbx_strand_id
1 'polypeptide(L)'
;MSPSAGRGVPTACKANALWEKGDPMDEILNIYERLDGRTTLDDFKAKIDEKVATMGGLCDEETAALLVAQELGADAPITKIKDITPDNSNVTFACRVVSISDVREFSKSDGSAGRVANITVGDETGTIRVSLWDELADLVSEIEVGEHLQIGGYAKDGYAGTTEVSVGRTGHIDVIEPSQEIEISVKSHAIADLCAGMVDVNVAGQVLNVSDVRTFKRRDGSNSTGSVGNITIGDETGKIRVTLWDDKTEMLGALNVGDSVKITGGYTRENNYDSAIEIQIGDQGTIEKSDETVDYTEDITPLSDIGIDETCTVVGYVTGLDETREITRNDGKVSRVTNIYISDETGNTRLRVALWGEHADIPLDIGDKIQITDCSAKSGWKDGIELSAGWKSSVRVI
;
A
#
# COMPACT_ATOMS: atom_id res chain seq x y z
N MET A 1 103.39 18.55 35.34
CA MET A 1 102.36 18.56 36.40
C MET A 1 101.02 18.26 35.75
N SER A 2 100.36 17.23 36.28
CA SER A 2 98.90 17.03 36.25
C SER A 2 98.25 16.43 34.97
N PRO A 3 97.17 15.64 35.15
CA PRO A 3 96.94 14.40 34.43
C PRO A 3 95.60 14.32 33.69
N SER A 4 95.37 13.14 33.14
CA SER A 4 94.24 12.61 32.38
C SER A 4 92.86 12.62 33.06
N ALA A 5 91.85 12.78 32.20
CA ALA A 5 90.56 12.06 32.08
C ALA A 5 89.59 11.94 33.28
N GLY A 6 88.34 12.38 33.05
CA GLY A 6 87.15 11.99 33.81
C GLY A 6 85.85 12.43 33.10
N ARG A 7 84.95 11.48 32.86
CA ARG A 7 83.67 11.60 32.14
C ARG A 7 82.57 12.20 33.03
N GLY A 8 81.60 12.89 32.43
CA GLY A 8 80.31 13.23 33.05
C GLY A 8 79.33 13.75 32.00
N VAL A 9 78.28 12.97 31.73
CA VAL A 9 77.21 13.19 30.74
C VAL A 9 76.23 14.27 31.25
N PRO A 10 75.59 15.10 30.40
CA PRO A 10 74.69 16.16 30.85
C PRO A 10 73.30 15.60 31.20
N THR A 11 72.80 15.96 32.38
CA THR A 11 71.41 15.72 32.80
C THR A 11 70.52 16.80 32.16
N ALA A 12 69.90 16.49 31.03
CA ALA A 12 68.80 17.29 30.49
C ALA A 12 67.50 16.79 31.12
N CYS A 13 66.90 17.59 31.99
CA CYS A 13 65.50 17.45 32.39
C CYS A 13 64.63 17.57 31.14
N LYS A 14 64.12 16.45 30.63
CA LYS A 14 63.01 16.44 29.68
C LYS A 14 61.74 16.82 30.45
N ALA A 15 61.12 17.91 30.04
CA ALA A 15 59.76 18.24 30.43
C ALA A 15 58.83 17.08 30.00
N ASN A 16 58.03 16.60 30.94
CA ASN A 16 56.90 15.70 30.67
C ASN A 16 55.92 16.46 29.78
N ALA A 17 55.72 15.99 28.55
CA ALA A 17 54.53 16.30 27.77
C ALA A 17 53.37 15.55 28.43
N LEU A 18 52.54 16.29 29.16
CA LEU A 18 51.20 15.84 29.53
C LEU A 18 50.39 15.79 28.22
N TRP A 19 49.81 14.63 27.96
CA TRP A 19 48.82 14.39 26.92
C TRP A 19 47.63 15.32 27.18
N GLU A 20 47.34 16.23 26.26
CA GLU A 20 46.06 16.91 26.21
C GLU A 20 45.03 15.85 25.77
N LYS A 21 44.09 15.49 26.66
CA LYS A 21 42.85 14.84 26.23
C LYS A 21 42.16 15.79 25.25
N GLY A 22 41.68 15.27 24.12
CA GLY A 22 40.86 16.04 23.19
C GLY A 22 39.64 16.63 23.90
N ASP A 23 39.03 17.65 23.31
CA ASP A 23 37.76 18.17 23.82
C ASP A 23 36.73 17.01 23.86
N PRO A 24 36.06 16.73 24.99
CA PRO A 24 35.03 15.68 25.05
C PRO A 24 33.97 15.82 23.94
N MET A 25 33.74 17.04 23.46
CA MET A 25 32.86 17.30 22.31
C MET A 25 33.41 16.72 20.99
N ASP A 26 34.73 16.74 20.78
CA ASP A 26 35.36 16.18 19.56
C ASP A 26 35.27 14.64 19.55
N GLU A 27 35.39 13.99 20.72
CA GLU A 27 35.26 12.53 20.84
C GLU A 27 33.82 12.06 20.56
N ILE A 28 32.81 12.78 21.07
CA ILE A 28 31.39 12.50 20.79
C ILE A 28 31.08 12.73 19.31
N LEU A 29 31.62 13.78 18.68
CA LEU A 29 31.44 14.04 17.25
C LEU A 29 32.07 12.94 16.38
N ASN A 30 33.26 12.45 16.73
CA ASN A 30 33.88 11.32 16.03
C ASN A 30 33.04 10.03 16.15
N ILE A 31 32.41 9.79 17.31
CA ILE A 31 31.49 8.65 17.48
C ILE A 31 30.22 8.87 16.65
N TYR A 32 29.70 10.08 16.61
CA TYR A 32 28.56 10.46 15.78
C TYR A 32 28.84 10.27 14.28
N GLU A 33 30.03 10.63 13.80
CA GLU A 33 30.40 10.41 12.39
C GLU A 33 30.36 8.92 11.99
N ARG A 34 30.69 8.00 12.91
CA ARG A 34 30.57 6.55 12.67
C ARG A 34 29.14 6.06 12.53
N LEU A 35 28.18 6.88 12.93
CA LEU A 35 26.77 6.58 12.73
C LEU A 35 26.34 6.81 11.29
N ASP A 36 27.13 7.41 10.40
CA ASP A 36 26.81 7.47 8.96
C ASP A 36 25.35 7.89 8.64
N GLY A 37 24.84 8.89 9.37
CA GLY A 37 23.47 9.40 9.21
C GLY A 37 22.36 8.57 9.87
N ARG A 38 22.66 7.60 10.73
CA ARG A 38 21.68 6.77 11.46
C ARG A 38 20.77 7.52 12.43
N THR A 39 21.10 8.76 12.76
CA THR A 39 20.30 9.63 13.65
C THR A 39 20.75 11.09 13.48
N THR A 40 19.96 12.03 13.99
CA THR A 40 20.35 13.45 14.08
C THR A 40 21.35 13.66 15.23
N LEU A 41 22.17 14.71 15.15
CA LEU A 41 23.11 15.03 16.23
C LEU A 41 22.39 15.38 17.53
N ASP A 42 21.22 16.00 17.45
CA ASP A 42 20.44 16.40 18.62
C ASP A 42 19.80 15.18 19.30
N ASP A 43 19.23 14.25 18.52
CA ASP A 43 18.70 12.99 19.07
C ASP A 43 19.81 12.13 19.66
N PHE A 44 20.98 12.07 19.00
CA PHE A 44 22.13 11.34 19.53
C PHE A 44 22.54 11.86 20.91
N LYS A 45 22.61 13.18 21.08
CA LYS A 45 22.91 13.82 22.37
C LYS A 45 21.83 13.54 23.41
N ALA A 46 20.55 13.65 23.04
CA ALA A 46 19.44 13.36 23.95
C ALA A 46 19.50 11.91 24.49
N LYS A 47 19.82 10.95 23.62
CA LYS A 47 20.00 9.53 24.01
C LYS A 47 21.23 9.33 24.92
N ILE A 48 22.32 10.07 24.70
CA ILE A 48 23.48 10.04 25.59
C ILE A 48 23.09 10.52 26.99
N ASP A 49 22.41 11.65 27.08
CA ASP A 49 21.98 12.24 28.37
C ASP A 49 21.06 11.29 29.14
N GLU A 50 20.08 10.69 28.46
CA GLU A 50 19.20 9.68 29.05
C GLU A 50 19.98 8.46 29.56
N LYS A 51 20.97 8.00 28.79
CA LYS A 51 21.80 6.84 29.15
C LYS A 51 22.66 7.14 30.38
N VAL A 52 23.28 8.32 30.43
CA VAL A 52 24.06 8.78 31.59
C VAL A 52 23.18 8.86 32.84
N ALA A 53 21.96 9.41 32.70
CA ALA A 53 20.99 9.51 33.79
C ALA A 53 20.55 8.12 34.30
N THR A 54 20.23 7.20 33.39
CA THR A 54 19.81 5.83 33.71
C THR A 54 20.88 5.04 34.44
N MET A 55 22.15 5.23 34.05
CA MET A 55 23.29 4.58 34.69
C MET A 55 23.77 5.28 35.96
N GLY A 56 23.08 6.34 36.42
CA GLY A 56 23.31 6.94 37.73
C GLY A 56 24.74 7.45 37.96
N GLY A 57 25.41 7.95 36.91
CA GLY A 57 26.78 8.45 36.97
C GLY A 57 27.88 7.39 37.03
N LEU A 58 27.56 6.11 36.77
CA LEU A 58 28.56 5.03 36.62
C LEU A 58 29.24 5.01 35.25
N CYS A 59 28.71 5.78 34.29
CA CYS A 59 29.20 5.87 32.92
C CYS A 59 29.51 7.33 32.59
N ASP A 60 30.67 7.60 32.00
CA ASP A 60 30.98 8.91 31.43
C ASP A 60 30.27 9.11 30.08
N GLU A 61 30.19 10.36 29.64
CA GLU A 61 29.49 10.75 28.40
C GLU A 61 30.08 10.04 27.17
N GLU A 62 31.40 9.83 27.12
CA GLU A 62 32.07 9.12 26.03
C GLU A 62 31.66 7.64 25.96
N THR A 63 31.65 6.94 27.10
CA THR A 63 31.21 5.53 27.13
C THR A 63 29.70 5.42 26.88
N ALA A 64 28.92 6.40 27.34
CA ALA A 64 27.49 6.46 27.03
C ALA A 64 27.26 6.68 25.53
N ALA A 65 28.05 7.55 24.88
CA ALA A 65 28.04 7.75 23.44
C ALA A 65 28.41 6.48 22.67
N LEU A 66 29.42 5.72 23.12
CA LEU A 66 29.77 4.43 22.52
C LEU A 66 28.64 3.39 22.65
N LEU A 67 27.99 3.33 23.81
CA LEU A 67 26.87 2.41 24.03
C LEU A 67 25.64 2.79 23.20
N VAL A 68 25.28 4.07 23.17
CA VAL A 68 24.21 4.57 22.31
C VAL A 68 24.55 4.32 20.85
N ALA A 69 25.79 4.58 20.43
CA ALA A 69 26.21 4.30 19.06
C ALA A 69 26.08 2.81 18.72
N GLN A 70 26.48 1.91 19.61
CA GLN A 70 26.29 0.47 19.44
C GLN A 70 24.80 0.07 19.37
N GLU A 71 23.93 0.68 20.18
CA GLU A 71 22.48 0.45 20.17
C GLU A 71 21.80 0.93 18.87
N LEU A 72 22.26 2.07 18.34
CA LEU A 72 21.91 2.60 17.01
C LEU A 72 22.55 1.78 15.87
N GLY A 73 23.30 0.73 16.21
CA GLY A 73 23.93 -0.18 15.28
C GLY A 73 25.11 0.42 14.53
N ALA A 74 25.87 1.35 15.13
CA ALA A 74 27.15 1.76 14.58
C ALA A 74 27.94 0.52 14.13
N ASP A 75 28.43 0.55 12.88
CA ASP A 75 29.13 -0.54 12.20
C ASP A 75 28.27 -1.77 11.76
N ALA A 76 26.96 -1.81 12.04
CA ALA A 76 26.06 -2.87 11.54
C ALA A 76 25.74 -2.66 10.04
N PRO A 77 25.73 -3.70 9.19
CA PRO A 77 25.41 -3.51 7.78
C PRO A 77 23.96 -3.07 7.58
N ILE A 78 23.76 -1.98 6.84
CA ILE A 78 22.43 -1.56 6.38
C ILE A 78 21.99 -2.55 5.29
N THR A 79 20.89 -3.25 5.55
CA THR A 79 20.31 -4.24 4.64
C THR A 79 19.28 -3.55 3.75
N LYS A 80 19.23 -3.88 2.47
CA LYS A 80 18.17 -3.42 1.57
C LYS A 80 16.88 -4.21 1.82
N ILE A 81 15.73 -3.55 1.71
CA ILE A 81 14.45 -4.16 2.07
C ILE A 81 14.20 -5.48 1.32
N LYS A 82 14.48 -5.54 0.02
CA LYS A 82 14.30 -6.76 -0.78
C LYS A 82 15.11 -7.97 -0.28
N ASP A 83 16.21 -7.72 0.42
CA ASP A 83 17.16 -8.75 0.86
C ASP A 83 16.85 -9.23 2.29
N ILE A 84 15.83 -8.64 2.93
CA ILE A 84 15.32 -9.07 4.23
C ILE A 84 14.46 -10.32 4.03
N THR A 85 14.84 -11.39 4.70
CA THR A 85 14.14 -12.68 4.72
C THR A 85 13.90 -13.11 6.17
N PRO A 86 12.92 -14.00 6.44
CA PRO A 86 12.60 -14.46 7.80
C PRO A 86 13.76 -15.20 8.48
N ASP A 87 14.73 -15.69 7.71
CA ASP A 87 15.93 -16.37 8.22
C ASP A 87 17.00 -15.39 8.74
N ASN A 88 16.86 -14.09 8.44
CA ASN A 88 17.72 -13.08 9.03
C ASN A 88 17.42 -12.97 10.54
N SER A 89 18.47 -12.78 11.34
CA SER A 89 18.33 -12.52 12.78
C SER A 89 17.85 -11.09 13.01
N ASN A 90 18.74 -10.20 13.44
CA ASN A 90 18.47 -8.77 13.47
C ASN A 90 18.89 -8.13 12.14
N VAL A 91 18.02 -7.30 11.61
CA VAL A 91 18.25 -6.47 10.43
C VAL A 91 18.17 -5.00 10.83
N THR A 92 18.98 -4.18 10.18
CA THR A 92 18.91 -2.73 10.25
C THR A 92 18.83 -2.21 8.82
N PHE A 93 17.89 -1.31 8.54
CA PHE A 93 17.67 -0.76 7.22
C PHE A 93 17.19 0.70 7.32
N ALA A 94 17.52 1.48 6.29
CA ALA A 94 17.07 2.86 6.15
C ALA A 94 15.90 2.91 5.15
N CYS A 95 14.86 3.68 5.46
CA CYS A 95 13.60 3.66 4.73
C CYS A 95 12.84 4.98 4.84
N ARG A 96 11.82 5.15 3.99
CA ARG A 96 10.85 6.23 4.05
C ARG A 96 9.47 5.67 4.39
N VAL A 97 8.71 6.35 5.25
CA VAL A 97 7.39 5.91 5.71
C VAL A 97 6.36 6.05 4.56
N VAL A 98 5.67 4.95 4.26
CA VAL A 98 4.60 4.86 3.23
C VAL A 98 3.23 5.02 3.85
N SER A 99 2.95 4.28 4.92
CA SER A 99 1.64 4.30 5.59
C SER A 99 1.76 3.92 7.05
N ILE A 100 0.83 4.44 7.86
CA ILE A 100 0.78 4.23 9.31
C ILE A 100 -0.62 3.71 9.64
N SER A 101 -0.70 2.65 10.43
CA SER A 101 -1.96 2.08 10.89
C SER A 101 -2.34 2.54 12.28
N ASP A 102 -3.64 2.58 12.56
CA ASP A 102 -4.14 2.80 13.91
C ASP A 102 -3.61 1.78 14.92
N VAL A 103 -3.44 2.24 16.16
CA VAL A 103 -3.10 1.37 17.29
C VAL A 103 -4.27 0.44 17.58
N ARG A 104 -4.00 -0.87 17.58
CA ARG A 104 -4.96 -1.91 17.94
C ARG A 104 -4.68 -2.46 19.33
N GLU A 105 -5.72 -2.49 20.15
CA GLU A 105 -5.67 -3.10 21.49
C GLU A 105 -6.36 -4.47 21.50
N PHE A 106 -5.79 -5.42 22.21
CA PHE A 106 -6.32 -6.77 22.35
C PHE A 106 -6.02 -7.34 23.74
N SER A 107 -6.77 -8.37 24.15
CA SER A 107 -6.46 -9.10 25.39
C SER A 107 -5.48 -10.23 25.11
N LYS A 108 -4.34 -10.23 25.82
CA LYS A 108 -3.36 -11.32 25.80
C LYS A 108 -3.95 -12.55 26.52
N SER A 109 -3.38 -13.72 26.24
CA SER A 109 -3.80 -15.00 26.85
C SER A 109 -3.64 -15.04 28.38
N ASP A 110 -2.77 -14.18 28.93
CA ASP A 110 -2.56 -13.99 30.37
C ASP A 110 -3.52 -12.97 31.01
N GLY A 111 -4.44 -12.40 30.23
CA GLY A 111 -5.40 -11.39 30.68
C GLY A 111 -4.87 -9.96 30.70
N SER A 112 -3.59 -9.73 30.40
CA SER A 112 -3.05 -8.37 30.23
C SER A 112 -3.49 -7.75 28.89
N ALA A 113 -3.47 -6.43 28.81
CA ALA A 113 -3.72 -5.73 27.55
C ALA A 113 -2.46 -5.75 26.68
N GLY A 114 -2.62 -6.08 25.40
CA GLY A 114 -1.60 -5.94 24.37
C GLY A 114 -1.98 -4.86 23.38
N ARG A 115 -0.96 -4.18 22.87
CA ARG A 115 -1.11 -3.11 21.88
C ARG A 115 -0.19 -3.39 20.70
N VAL A 116 -0.67 -3.14 19.50
CA VAL A 116 0.12 -3.28 18.29
C VAL A 116 -0.26 -2.19 17.29
N ALA A 117 0.75 -1.59 16.69
CA ALA A 117 0.61 -0.74 15.52
C ALA A 117 1.56 -1.23 14.43
N ASN A 118 1.25 -0.91 13.18
CA ASN A 118 2.10 -1.27 12.05
C ASN A 118 2.35 -0.05 11.19
N ILE A 119 3.55 0.03 10.67
CA ILE A 119 3.94 1.00 9.64
C ILE A 119 4.42 0.24 8.42
N THR A 120 4.08 0.75 7.24
CA THR A 120 4.66 0.32 5.97
C THR A 120 5.76 1.30 5.63
N VAL A 121 6.95 0.79 5.35
CA VAL A 121 8.12 1.59 5.00
C VAL A 121 8.75 1.04 3.72
N GLY A 122 9.48 1.88 2.99
CA GLY A 122 10.07 1.48 1.72
C GLY A 122 11.41 2.14 1.42
N ASP A 123 12.16 1.50 0.52
CA ASP A 123 13.42 1.95 -0.06
C ASP A 123 13.39 1.71 -1.58
N GLU A 124 14.51 1.93 -2.26
CA GLU A 124 14.58 1.79 -3.72
C GLU A 124 14.43 0.33 -4.20
N THR A 125 14.38 -0.62 -3.26
CA THR A 125 14.33 -2.05 -3.51
C THR A 125 12.99 -2.69 -3.19
N GLY A 126 12.15 -2.05 -2.39
CA GLY A 126 10.80 -2.53 -2.09
C GLY A 126 10.18 -1.89 -0.86
N THR A 127 9.08 -2.49 -0.42
CA THR A 127 8.35 -2.13 0.79
C THR A 127 8.35 -3.28 1.79
N ILE A 128 8.31 -2.96 3.09
CA ILE A 128 8.17 -3.95 4.15
C ILE A 128 7.30 -3.43 5.28
N ARG A 129 6.60 -4.35 5.92
CA ARG A 129 5.79 -4.08 7.10
C ARG A 129 6.67 -4.14 8.35
N VAL A 130 6.54 -3.14 9.20
CA VAL A 130 7.18 -3.07 10.52
C VAL A 130 6.10 -3.11 11.60
N SER A 131 6.22 -4.04 12.53
CA SER A 131 5.31 -4.21 13.66
C SER A 131 5.89 -3.62 14.95
N LEU A 132 5.09 -2.77 15.59
CA LEU A 132 5.41 -2.04 16.81
C LEU A 132 4.52 -2.55 17.94
N TRP A 133 5.11 -3.14 18.96
CA TRP A 133 4.40 -3.81 20.05
C TRP A 133 4.46 -3.02 21.36
N ASP A 134 3.38 -3.13 22.14
CA ASP A 134 3.26 -2.56 23.47
C ASP A 134 3.58 -1.05 23.48
N GLU A 135 4.59 -0.59 24.22
CA GLU A 135 4.97 0.83 24.31
C GLU A 135 5.43 1.43 22.96
N LEU A 136 6.05 0.61 22.09
CA LEU A 136 6.44 1.07 20.75
C LEU A 136 5.25 1.40 19.87
N ALA A 137 4.06 0.86 20.18
CA ALA A 137 2.86 1.17 19.42
C ALA A 137 2.44 2.64 19.58
N ASP A 138 2.84 3.32 20.65
CA ASP A 138 2.53 4.74 20.86
C ASP A 138 3.34 5.66 19.94
N LEU A 139 4.53 5.22 19.50
CA LEU A 139 5.42 5.99 18.63
C LEU A 139 4.79 6.33 17.27
N VAL A 140 3.77 5.58 16.82
CA VAL A 140 3.07 5.90 15.56
C VAL A 140 2.38 7.26 15.58
N SER A 141 2.12 7.84 16.76
CA SER A 141 1.59 9.19 16.89
C SER A 141 2.64 10.28 16.70
N GLU A 142 3.92 9.91 16.74
CA GLU A 142 5.09 10.79 16.58
C GLU A 142 5.74 10.65 15.20
N ILE A 143 5.37 9.62 14.42
CA ILE A 143 5.89 9.34 13.09
C ILE A 143 4.93 9.92 12.03
N GLU A 144 5.48 10.55 10.99
CA GLU A 144 4.70 11.06 9.87
C GLU A 144 4.92 10.28 8.56
N VAL A 145 3.91 10.24 7.69
CA VAL A 145 4.06 9.68 6.34
C VAL A 145 5.06 10.52 5.55
N GLY A 146 6.01 9.86 4.87
CA GLY A 146 7.10 10.51 4.16
C GLY A 146 8.36 10.75 5.00
N GLU A 147 8.32 10.53 6.31
CA GLU A 147 9.48 10.64 7.19
C GLU A 147 10.54 9.58 6.87
N HIS A 148 11.82 9.93 7.06
CA HIS A 148 12.94 9.03 6.85
C HIS A 148 13.37 8.41 8.18
N LEU A 149 13.36 7.09 8.24
CA LEU A 149 13.65 6.33 9.44
C LEU A 149 14.77 5.31 9.18
N GLN A 150 15.61 5.12 10.18
CA GLN A 150 16.34 3.89 10.34
C GLN A 150 15.63 2.98 11.33
N ILE A 151 15.41 1.73 10.92
CA ILE A 151 14.71 0.74 11.73
C ILE A 151 15.61 -0.47 11.94
N GLY A 152 15.78 -0.84 13.22
CA GLY A 152 16.40 -2.08 13.67
C GLY A 152 15.36 -3.02 14.25
N GLY A 153 15.38 -4.29 13.88
CA GLY A 153 14.46 -5.29 14.40
C GLY A 153 14.79 -6.70 13.94
N TYR A 154 13.94 -7.66 14.28
CA TYR A 154 14.08 -9.04 13.82
C TYR A 154 13.08 -9.35 12.70
N ALA A 155 13.58 -9.99 11.64
CA ALA A 155 12.74 -10.45 10.54
C ALA A 155 11.96 -11.71 10.94
N LYS A 156 10.76 -11.86 10.40
CA LYS A 156 9.89 -13.03 10.64
C LYS A 156 8.90 -13.21 9.50
N ASP A 157 8.30 -14.39 9.46
CA ASP A 157 7.16 -14.65 8.58
C ASP A 157 5.98 -13.76 8.94
N GLY A 158 5.49 -13.02 7.95
CA GLY A 158 4.27 -12.24 7.96
C GLY A 158 3.07 -13.05 7.48
N TYR A 159 1.96 -12.35 7.21
CA TYR A 159 0.75 -12.97 6.72
C TYR A 159 0.91 -13.44 5.25
N ALA A 160 0.31 -14.58 4.92
CA ALA A 160 0.32 -15.15 3.57
C ALA A 160 1.72 -15.31 2.93
N GLY A 161 2.74 -15.59 3.75
CA GLY A 161 4.11 -15.84 3.27
C GLY A 161 4.93 -14.58 2.95
N THR A 162 4.47 -13.41 3.38
CA THR A 162 5.27 -12.17 3.34
C THR A 162 6.37 -12.20 4.39
N THR A 163 7.37 -11.33 4.26
CA THR A 163 8.34 -11.04 5.32
C THR A 163 7.93 -9.76 6.03
N GLU A 164 7.97 -9.76 7.36
CA GLU A 164 7.75 -8.56 8.16
C GLU A 164 8.87 -8.40 9.20
N VAL A 165 9.13 -7.16 9.61
CA VAL A 165 10.09 -6.85 10.68
C VAL A 165 9.33 -6.52 11.96
N SER A 166 9.77 -7.08 13.08
CA SER A 166 9.31 -6.67 14.39
C SER A 166 10.46 -5.97 15.10
N VAL A 167 10.24 -4.73 15.54
CA VAL A 167 11.28 -3.95 16.24
C VAL A 167 11.71 -4.69 17.51
N GLY A 168 10.73 -5.18 18.29
CA GLY A 168 11.01 -5.96 19.50
C GLY A 168 11.75 -5.16 20.58
N ARG A 169 12.30 -5.86 21.57
CA ARG A 169 12.96 -5.23 22.73
C ARG A 169 14.34 -4.64 22.45
N THR A 170 15.03 -5.16 21.44
CA THR A 170 16.40 -4.76 21.10
C THR A 170 16.46 -3.97 19.80
N GLY A 171 15.31 -3.71 19.19
CA GLY A 171 15.22 -2.88 18.00
C GLY A 171 15.23 -1.40 18.34
N HIS A 172 15.31 -0.59 17.29
CA HIS A 172 15.30 0.87 17.37
C HIS A 172 14.51 1.43 16.18
N ILE A 173 13.99 2.63 16.37
CA ILE A 173 13.42 3.47 15.33
C ILE A 173 14.03 4.83 15.55
N ASP A 174 14.75 5.31 14.56
CA ASP A 174 15.49 6.56 14.64
C ASP A 174 15.15 7.41 13.43
N VAL A 175 14.82 8.68 13.66
CA VAL A 175 14.64 9.65 12.59
C VAL A 175 16.03 9.98 12.01
N ILE A 176 16.11 9.96 10.68
CA ILE A 176 17.36 10.21 9.95
C ILE A 176 17.21 11.34 8.95
N GLU A 177 18.31 12.03 8.68
CA GLU A 177 18.43 12.98 7.58
C GLU A 177 19.38 12.38 6.53
N PRO A 178 18.86 11.61 5.56
CA PRO A 178 19.71 10.95 4.60
C PRO A 178 20.34 11.97 3.63
N SER A 179 21.57 11.71 3.19
CA SER A 179 22.28 12.59 2.25
C SER A 179 21.60 12.71 0.87
N GLN A 180 20.74 11.75 0.53
CA GLN A 180 19.88 11.72 -0.64
C GLN A 180 18.50 11.21 -0.23
N GLU A 181 17.46 11.70 -0.87
CA GLU A 181 16.10 11.26 -0.59
C GLU A 181 15.94 9.76 -0.91
N ILE A 182 15.30 9.02 0.00
CA ILE A 182 15.08 7.58 -0.19
C ILE A 182 13.85 7.41 -1.08
N GLU A 183 14.09 7.16 -2.37
CA GLU A 183 13.02 6.83 -3.31
C GLU A 183 12.44 5.46 -3.00
N ILE A 184 11.11 5.35 -3.01
CA ILE A 184 10.41 4.09 -2.75
C ILE A 184 10.07 3.42 -4.07
N SER A 185 10.66 2.25 -4.33
CA SER A 185 10.33 1.43 -5.50
C SER A 185 9.21 0.46 -5.15
N VAL A 186 7.97 0.87 -5.43
CA VAL A 186 6.81 -0.01 -5.32
C VAL A 186 6.60 -0.72 -6.65
N LYS A 187 6.91 -2.02 -6.71
CA LYS A 187 6.68 -2.80 -7.93
C LYS A 187 5.18 -2.96 -8.19
N SER A 188 4.68 -2.35 -9.26
CA SER A 188 3.30 -2.54 -9.71
C SER A 188 3.11 -3.92 -10.33
N HIS A 189 1.93 -4.48 -10.08
CA HIS A 189 1.42 -5.68 -10.74
C HIS A 189 0.54 -5.26 -11.91
N ALA A 190 0.58 -6.04 -12.99
CA ALA A 190 -0.45 -5.97 -14.01
C ALA A 190 -1.76 -6.51 -13.43
N ILE A 191 -2.89 -5.89 -13.77
CA ILE A 191 -4.20 -6.32 -13.28
C ILE A 191 -4.50 -7.79 -13.66
N ALA A 192 -4.12 -8.21 -14.86
CA ALA A 192 -4.35 -9.58 -15.33
C ALA A 192 -3.58 -10.66 -14.55
N ASP A 193 -2.48 -10.29 -13.89
CA ASP A 193 -1.64 -11.23 -13.14
C ASP A 193 -2.17 -11.49 -11.72
N LEU A 194 -3.20 -10.75 -11.29
CA LEU A 194 -3.74 -10.85 -9.95
C LEU A 194 -4.53 -12.14 -9.72
N CYS A 195 -4.09 -12.89 -8.72
CA CYS A 195 -4.73 -14.11 -8.23
C CYS A 195 -5.40 -13.87 -6.88
N ALA A 196 -6.36 -14.71 -6.47
CA ALA A 196 -6.98 -14.61 -5.16
C ALA A 196 -5.97 -14.90 -4.03
N GLY A 197 -6.03 -14.13 -2.94
CA GLY A 197 -5.19 -14.34 -1.75
C GLY A 197 -3.80 -13.70 -1.83
N MET A 198 -3.50 -12.91 -2.86
CA MET A 198 -2.30 -12.08 -2.91
C MET A 198 -2.38 -10.97 -1.87
N VAL A 199 -1.21 -10.62 -1.33
CA VAL A 199 -1.01 -9.55 -0.37
C VAL A 199 0.08 -8.62 -0.91
N ASP A 200 0.16 -7.40 -0.36
CA ASP A 200 1.07 -6.35 -0.85
C ASP A 200 0.90 -6.06 -2.35
N VAL A 201 -0.36 -6.02 -2.78
CA VAL A 201 -0.75 -5.79 -4.16
C VAL A 201 -0.71 -4.30 -4.44
N ASN A 202 0.20 -3.94 -5.33
CA ASN A 202 0.38 -2.60 -5.85
C ASN A 202 -0.07 -2.55 -7.31
N VAL A 203 -0.93 -1.61 -7.67
CA VAL A 203 -1.51 -1.49 -9.03
C VAL A 203 -1.66 -0.02 -9.38
N ALA A 204 -1.31 0.35 -10.61
CA ALA A 204 -1.72 1.62 -11.20
C ALA A 204 -2.84 1.36 -12.22
N GLY A 205 -3.86 2.22 -12.26
CA GLY A 205 -5.00 2.03 -13.14
C GLY A 205 -5.81 3.30 -13.39
N GLN A 206 -6.45 3.35 -14.54
CA GLN A 206 -7.45 4.36 -14.88
C GLN A 206 -8.79 4.03 -14.23
N VAL A 207 -9.43 5.00 -13.57
CA VAL A 207 -10.76 4.85 -12.98
C VAL A 207 -11.82 4.76 -14.07
N LEU A 208 -12.49 3.61 -14.16
CA LEU A 208 -13.55 3.33 -15.13
C LEU A 208 -14.95 3.56 -14.57
N ASN A 209 -15.11 3.36 -13.25
CA ASN A 209 -16.34 3.56 -12.52
C ASN A 209 -16.05 3.92 -11.05
N VAL A 210 -16.90 4.77 -10.48
CA VAL A 210 -16.93 5.11 -9.05
C VAL A 210 -18.33 4.83 -8.53
N SER A 211 -18.46 4.05 -7.45
CA SER A 211 -19.75 3.73 -6.84
C SER A 211 -20.09 4.67 -5.68
N ASP A 212 -21.37 4.75 -5.34
CA ASP A 212 -21.81 5.40 -4.11
C ASP A 212 -21.23 4.72 -2.87
N VAL A 213 -21.01 5.52 -1.82
CA VAL A 213 -20.63 5.03 -0.48
C VAL A 213 -21.86 4.46 0.22
N ARG A 214 -21.76 3.24 0.73
CA ARG A 214 -22.78 2.59 1.54
C ARG A 214 -22.33 2.48 2.98
N THR A 215 -23.22 2.81 3.92
CA THR A 215 -22.95 2.70 5.36
C THR A 215 -23.71 1.53 5.99
N PHE A 216 -23.12 0.88 7.00
CA PHE A 216 -23.74 -0.23 7.72
C PHE A 216 -23.40 -0.20 9.23
N LYS A 217 -24.19 -0.91 10.04
CA LYS A 217 -23.90 -1.10 11.47
C LYS A 217 -22.94 -2.28 11.66
N ARG A 218 -21.86 -2.08 12.43
CA ARG A 218 -20.90 -3.16 12.72
C ARG A 218 -21.54 -4.23 13.61
N ARG A 219 -21.14 -5.50 13.40
CA ARG A 219 -21.64 -6.65 14.17
C ARG A 219 -20.87 -6.88 15.48
N ASP A 220 -19.78 -6.16 15.68
CA ASP A 220 -18.90 -6.25 16.86
C ASP A 220 -19.50 -5.62 18.13
N GLY A 221 -20.70 -5.05 18.04
CA GLY A 221 -21.38 -4.40 19.16
C GLY A 221 -20.89 -2.98 19.44
N SER A 222 -19.91 -2.47 18.70
CA SER A 222 -19.58 -1.05 18.72
C SER A 222 -20.73 -0.25 18.11
N ASN A 223 -21.08 0.91 18.69
CA ASN A 223 -22.06 1.84 18.09
C ASN A 223 -21.49 2.58 16.87
N SER A 224 -20.39 2.10 16.27
CA SER A 224 -19.76 2.71 15.11
C SER A 224 -20.43 2.24 13.81
N THR A 225 -20.57 3.17 12.86
CA THR A 225 -21.03 2.90 11.50
C THR A 225 -19.81 2.63 10.63
N GLY A 226 -19.78 1.49 9.96
CA GLY A 226 -18.79 1.23 8.91
C GLY A 226 -19.27 1.77 7.57
N SER A 227 -18.32 2.06 6.67
CA SER A 227 -18.62 2.43 5.28
C SER A 227 -17.87 1.53 4.30
N VAL A 228 -18.46 1.37 3.12
CA VAL A 228 -17.86 0.63 2.02
C VAL A 228 -18.23 1.30 0.70
N GLY A 229 -17.26 1.38 -0.20
CA GLY A 229 -17.48 1.83 -1.57
C GLY A 229 -16.47 1.22 -2.51
N ASN A 230 -16.68 1.42 -3.80
CA ASN A 230 -15.96 0.71 -4.84
C ASN A 230 -15.59 1.61 -5.99
N ILE A 231 -14.47 1.28 -6.60
CA ILE A 231 -14.12 1.72 -7.95
C ILE A 231 -13.84 0.51 -8.81
N THR A 232 -13.96 0.69 -10.12
CA THR A 232 -13.33 -0.21 -11.09
C THR A 232 -12.19 0.55 -11.71
N ILE A 233 -11.00 -0.05 -11.72
CA ILE A 233 -9.84 0.49 -12.41
C ILE A 233 -9.42 -0.43 -13.54
N GLY A 234 -8.76 0.10 -14.56
CA GLY A 234 -8.19 -0.68 -15.66
C GLY A 234 -6.80 -0.22 -16.08
N ASP A 235 -6.03 -1.15 -16.63
CA ASP A 235 -4.74 -0.95 -17.26
C ASP A 235 -4.74 -1.67 -18.64
N GLU A 236 -3.62 -1.66 -19.35
CA GLU A 236 -3.52 -2.33 -20.65
C GLU A 236 -3.77 -3.86 -20.61
N THR A 237 -3.75 -4.47 -19.43
CA THR A 237 -3.88 -5.92 -19.23
C THR A 237 -5.29 -6.34 -18.83
N GLY A 238 -6.08 -5.45 -18.23
CA GLY A 238 -7.45 -5.75 -17.84
C GLY A 238 -8.06 -4.70 -16.92
N LYS A 239 -9.17 -5.07 -16.28
CA LYS A 239 -9.85 -4.24 -15.27
C LYS A 239 -10.20 -5.04 -14.03
N ILE A 240 -10.19 -4.38 -12.89
CA ILE A 240 -10.48 -5.00 -11.59
C ILE A 240 -11.27 -4.07 -10.69
N ARG A 241 -12.11 -4.67 -9.86
CA ARG A 241 -12.83 -3.97 -8.81
C ARG A 241 -11.93 -3.77 -7.59
N VAL A 242 -11.98 -2.57 -7.04
CA VAL A 242 -11.28 -2.19 -5.81
C VAL A 242 -12.33 -1.81 -4.77
N THR A 243 -12.18 -2.34 -3.55
CA THR A 243 -13.07 -2.05 -2.43
C THR A 243 -12.35 -1.24 -1.38
N LEU A 244 -12.92 -0.08 -1.06
CA LEU A 244 -12.43 0.83 -0.04
C LEU A 244 -13.36 0.71 1.18
N TRP A 245 -12.76 0.67 2.36
CA TRP A 245 -13.45 0.54 3.64
C TRP A 245 -13.26 1.79 4.49
N ASP A 246 -14.28 2.12 5.28
CA ASP A 246 -14.23 3.13 6.33
C ASP A 246 -13.63 4.48 5.86
N ASP A 247 -12.56 4.97 6.49
CA ASP A 247 -11.90 6.25 6.17
C ASP A 247 -11.47 6.33 4.69
N LYS A 248 -11.05 5.21 4.09
CA LYS A 248 -10.64 5.17 2.68
C LYS A 248 -11.78 5.49 1.72
N THR A 249 -13.04 5.35 2.14
CA THR A 249 -14.19 5.70 1.30
C THR A 249 -14.28 7.20 1.00
N GLU A 250 -13.63 8.06 1.79
CA GLU A 250 -13.57 9.50 1.53
C GLU A 250 -12.92 9.82 0.18
N MET A 251 -11.95 8.99 -0.25
CA MET A 251 -11.26 9.15 -1.54
C MET A 251 -12.22 9.09 -2.73
N LEU A 252 -13.34 8.36 -2.61
CA LEU A 252 -14.31 8.21 -3.70
C LEU A 252 -14.93 9.55 -4.12
N GLY A 253 -15.12 10.47 -3.17
CA GLY A 253 -15.66 11.80 -3.46
C GLY A 253 -14.70 12.70 -4.25
N ALA A 254 -13.41 12.36 -4.27
CA ALA A 254 -12.39 13.09 -5.01
C ALA A 254 -12.10 12.48 -6.39
N LEU A 255 -12.52 11.24 -6.67
CA LEU A 255 -12.25 10.53 -7.93
C LEU A 255 -13.31 10.80 -9.00
N ASN A 256 -12.87 10.96 -10.24
CA ASN A 256 -13.72 10.98 -11.43
C ASN A 256 -13.33 9.84 -12.37
N VAL A 257 -14.28 9.43 -13.23
CA VAL A 257 -13.98 8.51 -14.33
C VAL A 257 -12.93 9.15 -15.26
N GLY A 258 -11.90 8.38 -15.60
CA GLY A 258 -10.74 8.82 -16.38
C GLY A 258 -9.53 9.22 -15.54
N ASP A 259 -9.68 9.46 -14.23
CA ASP A 259 -8.55 9.75 -13.35
C ASP A 259 -7.60 8.54 -13.28
N SER A 260 -6.29 8.79 -13.17
CA SER A 260 -5.31 7.74 -12.88
C SER A 260 -5.08 7.63 -11.38
N VAL A 261 -5.05 6.41 -10.86
CA VAL A 261 -4.83 6.14 -9.45
C VAL A 261 -3.73 5.11 -9.24
N LYS A 262 -3.05 5.21 -8.10
CA LYS A 262 -2.09 4.23 -7.62
C LYS A 262 -2.59 3.62 -6.33
N ILE A 263 -2.63 2.29 -6.31
CA ILE A 263 -2.92 1.48 -5.13
C ILE A 263 -1.60 0.91 -4.63
N THR A 264 -1.37 1.00 -3.33
CA THR A 264 -0.21 0.40 -2.65
C THR A 264 -0.67 -0.43 -1.47
N GLY A 265 -0.09 -1.62 -1.25
CA GLY A 265 -0.38 -2.46 -0.08
C GLY A 265 -1.79 -3.05 -0.04
N GLY A 266 -2.47 -3.20 -1.18
CA GLY A 266 -3.76 -3.87 -1.26
C GLY A 266 -3.66 -5.38 -1.03
N TYR A 267 -4.79 -6.05 -0.86
CA TYR A 267 -4.84 -7.52 -0.89
C TYR A 267 -5.98 -8.00 -1.79
N THR A 268 -5.81 -9.12 -2.46
CA THR A 268 -6.85 -9.67 -3.32
C THR A 268 -7.66 -10.71 -2.59
N ARG A 269 -8.95 -10.75 -2.90
CA ARG A 269 -9.84 -11.81 -2.46
C ARG A 269 -10.77 -12.21 -3.59
N GLU A 270 -11.32 -13.41 -3.46
CA GLU A 270 -12.43 -13.85 -4.28
C GLU A 270 -13.73 -13.25 -3.71
N ASN A 271 -14.55 -12.68 -4.59
CA ASN A 271 -15.84 -12.15 -4.22
C ASN A 271 -16.83 -13.30 -3.97
N ASN A 272 -17.46 -13.30 -2.80
CA ASN A 272 -18.35 -14.38 -2.36
C ASN A 272 -19.60 -14.58 -3.24
N TYR A 273 -19.96 -13.61 -4.09
CA TYR A 273 -21.18 -13.66 -4.89
C TYR A 273 -20.95 -14.19 -6.31
N ASP A 274 -19.81 -13.86 -6.91
CA ASP A 274 -19.54 -14.15 -8.31
C ASP A 274 -18.16 -14.71 -8.60
N SER A 275 -17.39 -15.02 -7.56
CA SER A 275 -16.05 -15.57 -7.67
C SER A 275 -15.04 -14.69 -8.42
N ALA A 276 -15.37 -13.42 -8.68
CA ALA A 276 -14.45 -12.48 -9.30
C ALA A 276 -13.35 -12.09 -8.31
N ILE A 277 -12.13 -11.94 -8.79
CA ILE A 277 -11.02 -11.43 -7.98
C ILE A 277 -11.22 -9.92 -7.83
N GLU A 278 -11.09 -9.42 -6.61
CA GLU A 278 -11.16 -8.00 -6.31
C GLU A 278 -10.05 -7.60 -5.34
N ILE A 279 -9.58 -6.36 -5.47
CA ILE A 279 -8.63 -5.75 -4.55
C ILE A 279 -9.42 -5.16 -3.36
N GLN A 280 -8.90 -5.36 -2.17
CA GLN A 280 -9.36 -4.72 -0.95
C GLN A 280 -8.28 -3.75 -0.47
N ILE A 281 -8.71 -2.53 -0.17
CA ILE A 281 -7.91 -1.54 0.55
C ILE A 281 -8.27 -1.67 2.02
N GLY A 282 -7.50 -2.48 2.75
CA GLY A 282 -7.58 -2.60 4.20
C GLY A 282 -6.74 -1.53 4.90
N ASP A 283 -6.53 -1.68 6.21
CA ASP A 283 -5.85 -0.66 7.03
C ASP A 283 -4.42 -0.32 6.58
N GLN A 284 -3.74 -1.25 5.89
CA GLN A 284 -2.37 -1.06 5.41
C GLN A 284 -2.32 -0.49 3.99
N GLY A 285 -3.42 -0.63 3.24
CA GLY A 285 -3.48 -0.24 1.84
C GLY A 285 -3.79 1.23 1.69
N THR A 286 -3.21 1.85 0.68
CA THR A 286 -3.50 3.24 0.29
C THR A 286 -3.96 3.29 -1.16
N ILE A 287 -4.70 4.36 -1.47
CA ILE A 287 -5.09 4.72 -2.81
C ILE A 287 -4.92 6.22 -2.96
N GLU A 288 -4.20 6.62 -4.00
CA GLU A 288 -3.87 8.02 -4.29
C GLU A 288 -4.13 8.31 -5.76
N LYS A 289 -4.48 9.57 -6.08
CA LYS A 289 -4.43 10.03 -7.46
C LYS A 289 -2.99 10.07 -7.93
N SER A 290 -2.76 9.70 -9.18
CA SER A 290 -1.47 9.80 -9.84
C SER A 290 -1.55 10.82 -10.97
N ASP A 291 -0.48 11.61 -11.12
CA ASP A 291 -0.28 12.46 -12.29
C ASP A 291 0.21 11.64 -13.50
N GLU A 292 0.74 10.44 -13.26
CA GLU A 292 1.10 9.49 -14.33
C GLU A 292 -0.18 8.93 -14.95
N THR A 293 -0.37 9.22 -16.24
CA THR A 293 -1.53 8.74 -16.98
C THR A 293 -1.41 7.25 -17.23
N VAL A 294 -2.41 6.50 -16.77
CA VAL A 294 -2.62 5.10 -17.11
C VAL A 294 -3.74 5.04 -18.15
N ASP A 295 -3.47 4.39 -19.27
CA ASP A 295 -4.45 4.21 -20.33
C ASP A 295 -5.17 2.87 -20.15
N TYR A 296 -6.48 2.88 -20.44
CA TYR A 296 -7.31 1.69 -20.52
C TYR A 296 -8.14 1.73 -21.79
N THR A 297 -8.23 0.60 -22.48
CA THR A 297 -9.10 0.42 -23.63
C THR A 297 -9.93 -0.83 -23.45
N GLU A 298 -11.25 -0.70 -23.62
CA GLU A 298 -12.14 -1.86 -23.65
C GLU A 298 -11.80 -2.77 -24.83
N ASP A 299 -11.80 -4.08 -24.60
CA ASP A 299 -11.71 -5.07 -25.67
C ASP A 299 -13.09 -5.25 -26.31
N ILE A 300 -13.28 -4.65 -27.49
CA ILE A 300 -14.57 -4.64 -28.19
C ILE A 300 -14.67 -5.90 -29.05
N THR A 301 -15.57 -6.79 -28.68
CA THR A 301 -15.92 -7.97 -29.46
C THR A 301 -16.81 -7.56 -30.66
N PRO A 302 -16.41 -7.91 -31.91
CA PRO A 302 -17.28 -7.72 -33.06
C PRO A 302 -18.60 -8.49 -32.89
N LEU A 303 -19.73 -7.88 -33.28
CA LEU A 303 -21.04 -8.51 -33.10
C LEU A 303 -21.17 -9.89 -33.77
N SER A 304 -20.42 -10.13 -34.85
CA SER A 304 -20.39 -11.41 -35.57
C SER A 304 -19.64 -12.52 -34.84
N ASP A 305 -18.76 -12.15 -33.89
CA ASP A 305 -17.79 -13.04 -33.29
C ASP A 305 -18.19 -13.47 -31.88
N ILE A 306 -19.33 -12.97 -31.41
CA ILE A 306 -19.85 -13.25 -30.06
C ILE A 306 -20.21 -14.74 -29.95
N GLY A 307 -19.69 -15.38 -28.91
CA GLY A 307 -20.04 -16.72 -28.46
C GLY A 307 -21.22 -16.75 -27.49
N ILE A 308 -21.80 -17.94 -27.27
CA ILE A 308 -22.80 -18.14 -26.20
C ILE A 308 -22.07 -18.37 -24.88
N ASP A 309 -22.67 -17.93 -23.77
CA ASP A 309 -22.18 -18.09 -22.39
C ASP A 309 -20.86 -17.34 -22.09
N GLU A 310 -20.53 -16.32 -22.88
CA GLU A 310 -19.42 -15.41 -22.62
C GLU A 310 -19.90 -14.03 -22.12
N THR A 311 -18.96 -13.26 -21.57
CA THR A 311 -19.14 -11.84 -21.25
C THR A 311 -18.29 -11.04 -22.22
N CYS A 312 -18.89 -10.05 -22.87
CA CYS A 312 -18.21 -9.25 -23.88
C CYS A 312 -18.58 -7.77 -23.78
N THR A 313 -17.69 -6.92 -24.29
CA THR A 313 -17.97 -5.51 -24.55
C THR A 313 -18.24 -5.35 -26.04
N VAL A 314 -19.31 -4.65 -26.40
CA VAL A 314 -19.71 -4.48 -27.80
C VAL A 314 -20.02 -3.03 -28.12
N VAL A 315 -19.85 -2.67 -29.38
CA VAL A 315 -20.29 -1.38 -29.93
C VAL A 315 -21.20 -1.63 -31.12
N GLY A 316 -22.32 -0.90 -31.19
CA GLY A 316 -23.27 -0.99 -32.28
C GLY A 316 -24.23 0.18 -32.34
N TYR A 317 -24.99 0.26 -33.43
CA TYR A 317 -26.04 1.26 -33.64
C TYR A 317 -27.40 0.68 -33.28
N VAL A 318 -28.21 1.44 -32.55
CA VAL A 318 -29.59 1.06 -32.22
C VAL A 318 -30.42 1.03 -33.50
N THR A 319 -30.91 -0.15 -33.89
CA THR A 319 -31.77 -0.38 -35.07
C THR A 319 -33.21 -0.74 -34.71
N GLY A 320 -33.53 -0.83 -33.42
CA GLY A 320 -34.89 -1.08 -32.95
C GLY A 320 -35.01 -0.94 -31.44
N LEU A 321 -36.17 -0.49 -30.99
CA LEU A 321 -36.49 -0.24 -29.58
C LEU A 321 -37.88 -0.80 -29.28
N ASP A 322 -37.97 -1.65 -28.26
CA ASP A 322 -39.25 -2.10 -27.71
C ASP A 322 -39.67 -1.21 -26.54
N GLU A 323 -40.95 -1.28 -26.17
CA GLU A 323 -41.45 -0.67 -24.94
C GLU A 323 -40.86 -1.32 -23.68
N THR A 324 -40.58 -0.50 -22.67
CA THR A 324 -40.14 -0.97 -21.35
C THR A 324 -41.24 -1.80 -20.68
N ARG A 325 -40.84 -2.92 -20.09
CA ARG A 325 -41.73 -3.86 -19.38
C ARG A 325 -41.30 -3.99 -17.93
N GLU A 326 -42.28 -4.20 -17.06
CA GLU A 326 -42.06 -4.60 -15.67
C GLU A 326 -42.15 -6.11 -15.51
N ILE A 327 -41.21 -6.67 -14.75
CA ILE A 327 -41.12 -8.09 -14.44
C ILE A 327 -41.01 -8.23 -12.93
N THR A 328 -41.92 -9.00 -12.34
CA THR A 328 -41.80 -9.38 -10.93
C THR A 328 -40.82 -10.54 -10.80
N ARG A 329 -39.74 -10.35 -10.04
CA ARG A 329 -38.75 -11.38 -9.75
C ARG A 329 -39.29 -12.38 -8.72
N ASN A 330 -38.61 -13.52 -8.61
CA ASN A 330 -38.98 -14.59 -7.66
C ASN A 330 -38.95 -14.14 -6.19
N ASP A 331 -38.22 -13.07 -5.85
CA ASP A 331 -38.17 -12.47 -4.52
C ASP A 331 -39.28 -11.42 -4.28
N GLY A 332 -40.22 -11.28 -5.22
CA GLY A 332 -41.32 -10.32 -5.18
C GLY A 332 -40.91 -8.89 -5.55
N LYS A 333 -39.63 -8.61 -5.84
CA LYS A 333 -39.20 -7.29 -6.29
C LYS A 333 -39.54 -7.09 -7.75
N VAL A 334 -39.99 -5.89 -8.10
CA VAL A 334 -40.21 -5.49 -9.50
C VAL A 334 -38.87 -5.06 -10.11
N SER A 335 -38.58 -5.56 -11.30
CA SER A 335 -37.47 -5.15 -12.15
C SER A 335 -38.01 -4.69 -13.49
N ARG A 336 -37.30 -3.80 -14.17
CA ARG A 336 -37.67 -3.32 -15.51
C ARG A 336 -36.73 -3.88 -16.57
N VAL A 337 -37.24 -4.04 -17.78
CA VAL A 337 -36.47 -4.45 -18.95
C VAL A 337 -36.93 -3.70 -20.20
N THR A 338 -35.98 -3.20 -20.97
CA THR A 338 -36.21 -2.65 -22.32
C THR A 338 -35.40 -3.51 -23.29
N ASN A 339 -36.04 -4.04 -24.34
CA ASN A 339 -35.30 -4.75 -25.38
C ASN A 339 -34.96 -3.78 -26.49
N ILE A 340 -33.71 -3.83 -26.94
CA ILE A 340 -33.25 -3.08 -28.08
C ILE A 340 -32.65 -4.03 -29.11
N TYR A 341 -32.45 -3.54 -30.31
CA TYR A 341 -31.72 -4.22 -31.36
C TYR A 341 -30.54 -3.37 -31.76
N ILE A 342 -29.36 -3.96 -31.81
CA ILE A 342 -28.14 -3.29 -32.27
C ILE A 342 -27.59 -3.96 -33.53
N SER A 343 -26.94 -3.16 -34.38
CA SER A 343 -26.21 -3.63 -35.54
C SER A 343 -24.81 -3.03 -35.60
N ASP A 344 -23.92 -3.74 -36.27
CA ASP A 344 -22.59 -3.24 -36.60
C ASP A 344 -22.66 -2.17 -37.69
N GLU A 345 -21.53 -1.53 -38.02
CA GLU A 345 -21.46 -0.52 -39.08
C GLU A 345 -21.91 -1.05 -40.45
N THR A 346 -21.74 -2.35 -40.70
CA THR A 346 -22.13 -2.97 -41.96
C THR A 346 -23.63 -3.28 -42.04
N GLY A 347 -24.32 -3.34 -40.89
CA GLY A 347 -25.72 -3.74 -40.79
C GLY A 347 -25.99 -5.22 -41.05
N ASN A 348 -24.95 -6.03 -41.26
CA ASN A 348 -25.08 -7.44 -41.60
C ASN A 348 -25.40 -8.30 -40.37
N THR A 349 -24.96 -7.85 -39.20
CA THR A 349 -25.25 -8.53 -37.94
C THR A 349 -26.23 -7.69 -37.14
N ARG A 350 -27.31 -8.33 -36.66
CA ARG A 350 -28.31 -7.67 -35.79
C ARG A 350 -28.56 -8.55 -34.58
N LEU A 351 -28.29 -8.01 -33.40
CA LEU A 351 -28.47 -8.71 -32.13
C LEU A 351 -29.52 -8.02 -31.28
N ARG A 352 -30.26 -8.83 -30.53
CA ARG A 352 -31.18 -8.35 -29.50
C ARG A 352 -30.39 -8.14 -28.21
N VAL A 353 -30.65 -7.03 -27.52
CA VAL A 353 -30.07 -6.74 -26.21
C VAL A 353 -31.21 -6.49 -25.21
N ALA A 354 -31.20 -7.20 -24.10
CA ALA A 354 -32.08 -6.93 -22.96
C ALA A 354 -31.37 -5.98 -21.98
N LEU A 355 -31.86 -4.76 -21.85
CA LEU A 355 -31.39 -3.74 -20.90
C LEU A 355 -32.18 -3.87 -19.60
N TRP A 356 -31.53 -4.23 -18.50
CA TRP A 356 -32.18 -4.48 -17.22
C TRP A 356 -31.99 -3.34 -16.21
N GLY A 357 -32.96 -3.16 -15.32
CA GLY A 357 -32.85 -2.24 -14.19
C GLY A 357 -32.77 -0.78 -14.66
N GLU A 358 -31.79 -0.03 -14.16
CA GLU A 358 -31.58 1.37 -14.53
C GLU A 358 -31.24 1.55 -16.02
N HIS A 359 -30.63 0.54 -16.65
CA HIS A 359 -30.34 0.59 -18.08
C HIS A 359 -31.61 0.57 -18.94
N ALA A 360 -32.73 0.07 -18.40
CA ALA A 360 -34.00 0.06 -19.11
C ALA A 360 -34.57 1.48 -19.34
N ASP A 361 -34.12 2.45 -18.55
CA ASP A 361 -34.57 3.85 -18.54
C ASP A 361 -33.65 4.80 -19.30
N ILE A 362 -32.56 4.29 -19.91
CA ILE A 362 -31.66 5.12 -20.71
C ILE A 362 -32.43 5.67 -21.92
N PRO A 363 -32.45 6.99 -22.13
CA PRO A 363 -33.06 7.58 -23.31
C PRO A 363 -32.24 7.21 -24.54
N LEU A 364 -32.79 6.35 -25.40
CA LEU A 364 -32.17 5.90 -26.64
C LEU A 364 -33.11 6.17 -27.81
N ASP A 365 -32.53 6.54 -28.94
CA ASP A 365 -33.19 6.69 -30.23
C ASP A 365 -32.61 5.72 -31.27
N ILE A 366 -33.39 5.45 -32.32
CA ILE A 366 -32.90 4.68 -33.47
C ILE A 366 -31.78 5.47 -34.17
N GLY A 367 -30.63 4.83 -34.36
CA GLY A 367 -29.44 5.43 -34.95
C GLY A 367 -28.36 5.79 -33.93
N ASP A 368 -28.68 5.79 -32.63
CA ASP A 368 -27.68 6.04 -31.58
C ASP A 368 -26.57 4.98 -31.63
N LYS A 369 -25.32 5.43 -31.58
CA LYS A 369 -24.17 4.55 -31.39
C LYS A 369 -24.00 4.31 -29.90
N ILE A 370 -24.00 3.06 -29.49
CA ILE A 370 -23.89 2.69 -28.09
C ILE A 370 -22.74 1.71 -27.87
N GLN A 371 -22.10 1.85 -26.72
CA GLN A 371 -21.20 0.86 -26.14
C GLN A 371 -21.91 0.17 -24.99
N ILE A 372 -21.89 -1.16 -25.01
CA ILE A 372 -22.38 -2.00 -23.93
C ILE A 372 -21.18 -2.80 -23.41
N THR A 373 -20.72 -2.45 -22.21
CA THR A 373 -19.59 -3.08 -21.55
C THR A 373 -20.07 -4.21 -20.64
N ASP A 374 -19.34 -5.32 -20.62
CA ASP A 374 -19.58 -6.50 -19.78
C ASP A 374 -21.02 -7.04 -19.87
N CYS A 375 -21.57 -7.15 -21.07
CA CYS A 375 -22.85 -7.81 -21.29
C CYS A 375 -22.68 -9.33 -21.40
N SER A 376 -23.64 -10.08 -20.87
CA SER A 376 -23.64 -11.54 -20.98
C SER A 376 -24.32 -11.97 -22.27
N ALA A 377 -23.64 -12.78 -23.08
CA ALA A 377 -24.22 -13.41 -24.26
C ALA A 377 -24.90 -14.73 -23.88
N LYS A 378 -26.15 -14.91 -24.31
CA LYS A 378 -27.00 -16.06 -23.97
C LYS A 378 -27.64 -16.62 -25.23
N SER A 379 -28.05 -17.89 -25.14
CA SER A 379 -28.93 -18.48 -26.14
C SER A 379 -30.31 -17.81 -26.09
N GLY A 380 -30.67 -17.15 -27.18
CA GLY A 380 -31.90 -16.41 -27.38
C GLY A 380 -32.97 -17.20 -28.12
N TRP A 381 -34.00 -16.50 -28.59
CA TRP A 381 -35.13 -17.13 -29.28
C TRP A 381 -34.70 -17.67 -30.66
N LYS A 382 -34.99 -18.96 -30.92
CA LYS A 382 -34.63 -19.72 -32.15
C LYS A 382 -33.13 -19.93 -32.34
N ASP A 383 -32.41 -20.25 -31.27
CA ASP A 383 -30.97 -20.58 -31.29
C ASP A 383 -30.06 -19.43 -31.77
N GLY A 384 -30.57 -18.19 -31.79
CA GLY A 384 -29.79 -16.98 -32.03
C GLY A 384 -29.17 -16.43 -30.75
N ILE A 385 -28.16 -15.56 -30.86
CA ILE A 385 -27.51 -14.94 -29.71
C ILE A 385 -28.32 -13.75 -29.21
N GLU A 386 -28.50 -13.65 -27.89
CA GLU A 386 -29.11 -12.51 -27.21
C GLU A 386 -28.14 -11.97 -26.15
N LEU A 387 -27.91 -10.67 -26.17
CA LEU A 387 -27.10 -9.98 -25.17
C LEU A 387 -27.99 -9.54 -24.00
N SER A 388 -27.45 -9.56 -22.79
CA SER A 388 -28.15 -9.15 -21.59
C SER A 388 -27.26 -8.21 -20.79
N ALA A 389 -27.64 -6.93 -20.75
CA ALA A 389 -26.97 -5.89 -19.97
C ALA A 389 -27.63 -5.77 -18.59
N GLY A 390 -26.95 -6.32 -17.58
CA GLY A 390 -27.44 -6.39 -16.20
C GLY A 390 -26.73 -5.41 -15.27
N TRP A 391 -26.84 -5.63 -13.96
CA TRP A 391 -26.22 -4.78 -12.92
C TRP A 391 -24.68 -4.75 -12.94
N LYS A 392 -24.04 -5.67 -13.67
CA LYS A 392 -22.58 -5.68 -13.89
C LYS A 392 -22.15 -4.95 -15.15
N SER A 393 -23.10 -4.68 -16.04
CA SER A 393 -22.82 -4.08 -17.34
C SER A 393 -22.84 -2.56 -17.22
N SER A 394 -22.26 -1.88 -18.20
CA SER A 394 -22.50 -0.46 -18.38
C SER A 394 -22.94 -0.17 -19.81
N VAL A 395 -23.82 0.81 -19.98
CA VAL A 395 -24.36 1.19 -21.28
C VAL A 395 -24.16 2.68 -21.44
N ARG A 396 -23.51 3.10 -22.52
CA ARG A 396 -23.24 4.51 -22.83
C ARG A 396 -23.53 4.77 -24.30
N VAL A 397 -24.16 5.92 -24.56
CA VAL A 397 -24.24 6.49 -25.92
C VAL A 397 -22.91 7.19 -26.20
N ILE A 398 -22.31 6.95 -27.36
CA ILE A 398 -20.95 7.41 -27.74
C ILE A 398 -20.91 8.17 -29.06
#